data_AF-A0A972SSH5-F1
#
_entry.id   AF-A0A972SSH5-F1
#
_cell.length_a   1.000
_cell.length_b   1.000
_cell.length_c   1.000
_cell.angle_alpha   90.00
_cell.angle_beta   90.00
_cell.angle_gamma   90.00
#
_symmetry.space_group_name_H-M   'P 1'
#
loop_
_entity.id
_entity.type
_entity.pdbx_description
1 polymer ?
#
loop_
_entity_poly.entity_id
_entity_poly.type
_entity_poly.pdbx_seq_one_letter_code
_entity_poly.pdbx_strand_id
1 'polypeptide(L)' 'MKYAGLTDDPERRRQEHGNPKDFLVVMEFESERVARLWEVAMLRQGYKGDTGGKGWKYGYTYSVTPKTKE' A
#
# COMPACT_ATOMS: atom_id res chain seq x y z
N MET A 1 -4.12 -5.49 12.36
CA MET A 1 -4.79 -4.65 11.33
C MET A 1 -3.90 -4.64 10.09
N LYS A 2 -4.45 -4.57 8.88
CA LYS A 2 -3.63 -4.59 7.65
C LYS A 2 -3.65 -3.22 6.97
N TYR A 3 -2.58 -2.88 6.28
CA TYR A 3 -2.45 -1.68 5.47
C TYR A 3 -2.36 -2.07 4.00
N ALA A 4 -3.00 -1.29 3.14
CA ALA A 4 -2.89 -1.34 1.70
C ALA A 4 -2.60 0.07 1.18
N GLY A 5 -1.73 0.18 0.20
CA GLY A 5 -1.40 1.45 -0.41
C GLY A 5 -0.86 1.29 -1.82
N LEU A 6 -0.70 2.44 -2.47
CA LEU A 6 -0.20 2.57 -3.82
C LEU A 6 1.14 3.30 -3.84
N THR A 7 2.04 2.87 -4.71
CA THR A 7 3.36 3.49 -4.89
C THR A 7 3.96 3.17 -6.24
N ASP A 8 4.87 4.03 -6.72
CA ASP A 8 5.72 3.72 -7.88
C ASP A 8 7.09 3.14 -7.45
N ASP A 9 7.43 3.25 -6.16
CA ASP A 9 8.70 2.81 -5.60
C ASP A 9 8.46 2.02 -4.29
N PRO A 10 8.21 0.70 -4.41
CA PRO A 10 7.89 -0.15 -3.27
C PRO A 10 9.00 -0.21 -2.22
N GLU A 11 10.26 -0.21 -2.64
CA GLU A 11 11.40 -0.32 -1.74
C GLU A 11 11.56 0.94 -0.89
N ARG A 12 11.43 2.12 -1.51
CA ARG A 12 11.40 3.38 -0.77
C ARG A 12 10.19 3.44 0.18
N ARG A 13 9.00 3.06 -0.30
CA ARG A 13 7.77 3.13 0.51
C ARG A 13 7.79 2.18 1.71
N ARG A 14 8.37 1.00 1.54
CA ARG A 14 8.64 0.06 2.63
C ARG A 14 9.51 0.68 3.72
N GLN A 15 10.57 1.40 3.35
CA GLN A 15 11.44 2.09 4.31
C GLN A 15 10.71 3.22 5.05
N GLU A 16 9.90 4.01 4.33
CA GLU A 16 9.08 5.09 4.92
C GLU A 16 8.14 4.56 6.01
N HIS A 17 7.53 3.39 5.81
CA HIS A 17 6.66 2.73 6.80
C HIS A 17 7.40 1.97 7.91
N GLY A 18 8.71 2.15 8.05
CA GLY A 18 9.51 1.53 9.11
C GLY A 18 9.95 0.09 8.82
N ASN A 19 10.03 -0.26 7.53
CA ASN A 19 10.47 -1.56 7.04
C ASN A 19 9.68 -2.76 7.62
N PRO A 20 8.36 -2.83 7.39
CA PRO A 20 7.57 -3.98 7.80
C PRO A 20 8.13 -5.26 7.15
N LYS A 21 8.27 -6.31 7.97
CA LYS A 21 8.86 -7.59 7.54
C LYS A 21 8.00 -8.34 6.52
N ASP A 22 6.70 -8.10 6.54
CA ASP A 22 5.69 -8.69 5.67
C ASP A 22 5.21 -7.72 4.58
N PHE A 23 6.00 -6.69 4.27
CA PHE A 23 5.74 -5.81 3.14
C PHE A 23 5.75 -6.62 1.84
N LEU A 24 4.63 -6.57 1.12
CA LEU A 24 4.44 -7.34 -0.09
C LEU A 24 3.79 -6.48 -1.17
N VAL A 25 4.43 -6.41 -2.34
CA VAL A 25 3.77 -5.95 -3.57
C VAL A 25 2.85 -7.08 -4.04
N VAL A 26 1.56 -6.79 -4.12
CA VAL A 26 0.53 -7.78 -4.47
C VAL A 26 0.07 -7.65 -5.91
N MET A 27 0.23 -6.47 -6.51
CA MET A 27 -0.25 -6.19 -7.85
C MET A 27 0.57 -5.07 -8.52
N GLU A 28 0.83 -5.20 -9.81
CA GLU A 28 1.27 -4.10 -10.68
C GLU A 28 0.06 -3.63 -11.50
N PHE A 29 -0.07 -2.32 -11.69
CA PHE A 29 -1.17 -1.69 -12.41
C PHE A 29 -0.68 -1.04 -13.69
N GLU A 30 -1.45 -1.22 -14.77
CA GLU A 30 -1.21 -0.58 -16.06
C GLU A 30 -1.82 0.83 -16.14
N SER A 31 -2.69 1.21 -15.18
CA SER A 31 -3.25 2.55 -15.10
C SER A 31 -3.58 2.97 -13.67
N GLU A 32 -3.42 4.27 -13.41
CA GLU A 32 -3.78 4.87 -12.13
C GLU A 32 -5.25 4.61 -11.77
N ARG A 33 -6.14 4.67 -12.75
CA ARG A 33 -7.57 4.45 -12.53
C ARG A 33 -7.84 3.07 -11.94
N VAL A 34 -7.20 2.02 -12.45
CA VAL A 34 -7.37 0.65 -11.94
C VAL A 34 -6.73 0.52 -10.56
N ALA A 35 -5.57 1.13 -10.36
CA ALA A 35 -4.87 1.14 -9.07
C ALA A 35 -5.74 1.76 -7.96
N ARG A 36 -6.36 2.92 -8.22
CA ARG A 36 -7.25 3.61 -7.29
C ARG A 36 -8.52 2.82 -7.00
N LEU A 37 -9.09 2.15 -8.00
CA LEU A 37 -10.23 1.25 -7.79
C LEU A 37 -9.86 0.08 -6.87
N TRP A 38 -8.67 -0.49 -7.05
CA TRP A 38 -8.15 -1.51 -6.16
C TRP A 38 -7.94 -0.99 -4.74
N GLU A 39 -7.34 0.19 -4.56
CA GLU A 39 -7.13 0.82 -3.25
C GLU A 39 -8.45 1.00 -2.49
N VAL A 40 -9.48 1.51 -3.17
CA VAL A 40 -10.84 1.63 -2.61
C VAL A 40 -11.43 0.26 -2.24
N ALA A 41 -11.22 -0.77 -3.07
CA ALA A 41 -11.68 -2.12 -2.76
C ALA A 41 -10.98 -2.72 -1.53
N MET A 42 -9.69 -2.40 -1.31
CA MET A 42 -8.95 -2.84 -0.13
C MET A 42 -9.45 -2.16 1.14
N LEU A 43 -9.74 -0.85 1.09
CA LEU A 43 -10.34 -0.11 2.20
C LEU A 43 -11.70 -0.71 2.60
N ARG A 44 -12.53 -1.09 1.62
CA ARG A 44 -13.82 -1.77 1.88
C ARG A 44 -13.66 -3.14 2.53
N GLN A 45 -12.53 -3.82 2.33
CA GLN A 45 -12.20 -5.09 2.99
C GLN A 45 -11.65 -4.89 4.41
N GLY A 46 -11.55 -3.66 4.90
CA GLY A 46 -11.06 -3.34 6.25
C GLY A 46 -9.55 -3.16 6.33
N TYR A 47 -8.85 -3.02 5.20
CA TYR A 47 -7.47 -2.52 5.20
C TYR A 47 -7.48 -1.02 5.54
N LYS A 48 -6.47 -0.56 6.29
CA LYS A 48 -6.12 0.86 6.34
C LYS A 48 -5.40 1.23 5.04
N GLY A 49 -5.52 2.48 4.62
CA GLY A 49 -4.76 3.01 3.50
C GLY A 49 -4.83 4.52 3.53
N ASP A 50 -3.80 5.16 2.98
CA ASP A 50 -3.76 6.61 2.85
C ASP A 50 -4.03 6.95 1.38
N THR A 51 -5.25 7.40 1.08
CA THR A 51 -5.75 7.66 -0.30
C THR A 51 -5.06 8.83 -1.01
N GLY A 52 -3.90 9.28 -0.51
CA GLY A 52 -3.15 10.43 -1.00
C GLY A 52 -1.69 10.15 -1.37
N GLY A 53 -1.25 8.88 -1.36
CA GLY A 53 0.12 8.51 -1.74
C GLY A 53 0.49 8.96 -3.17
N LYS A 54 1.71 9.49 -3.33
CA LYS A 54 2.31 9.71 -4.66
C LYS A 54 2.72 8.36 -5.26
N GLY A 55 2.23 8.09 -6.46
CA GLY A 55 2.48 6.87 -7.20
C GLY A 55 1.34 5.85 -7.10
N TRP A 56 1.20 5.05 -8.15
CA TRP A 56 0.07 4.16 -8.38
C TRP A 56 0.43 2.84 -9.07
N LYS A 57 1.67 2.72 -9.56
CA LYS A 57 2.08 1.58 -10.40
C LYS A 57 2.03 0.25 -9.65
N TYR A 58 2.27 0.24 -8.35
CA TYR A 58 2.27 -0.96 -7.53
C TYR A 58 1.31 -0.85 -6.34
N GLY A 59 0.48 -1.86 -6.17
CA GLY A 59 -0.29 -2.09 -4.97
C GLY A 59 0.49 -2.93 -3.99
N TYR A 60 0.63 -2.44 -2.76
CA TYR A 60 1.34 -3.15 -1.70
C TYR A 60 0.48 -3.30 -0.46
N THR A 61 0.80 -4.32 0.35
CA THR A 61 0.16 -4.56 1.64
C THR A 61 1.17 -4.93 2.70
N TYR A 62 0.84 -4.69 3.97
CA TYR A 62 1.60 -5.16 5.13
C TYR A 62 0.72 -5.18 6.39
N SER A 63 1.19 -5.81 7.46
CA SER A 63 0.51 -5.79 8.76
C SER A 63 0.94 -4.59 9.59
N VAL A 64 -0.02 -3.79 10.02
CA VAL A 64 0.22 -2.67 10.94
C VAL A 64 0.54 -3.25 12.32
N THR A 65 1.72 -2.91 12.84
CA THR A 65 2.19 -3.31 14.17
C THR A 65 2.65 -2.07 14.94
N PRO A 66 2.86 -2.12 16.27
CA PRO A 66 3.37 -0.97 17.02
C PRO A 66 4.72 -0.41 16.52
N LYS A 67 5.44 -1.15 15.65
CA LYS A 67 6.72 -0.75 15.06
C LYS A 67 6.58 -0.12 13.67
N THR A 68 5.40 -0.19 13.05
CA THR A 68 5.16 0.44 11.74
C THR A 68 4.95 1.92 11.90
N LYS A 69 5.52 2.71 10.97
CA LYS A 69 5.31 4.15 10.91
C LYS A 69 4.08 4.44 10.05
N GLU A 70 3.12 5.16 10.63
CA GLU A 70 1.96 5.73 9.92
C GLU A 70 2.38 6.97 9.13
#